data_AF-A0A022IY27-F1
#
_entry.id   AF-A0A022IY27-F1
#
_cell.length_a   1.000
_cell.length_b   1.000
_cell.length_c   1.000
_cell.angle_alpha   90.00
_cell.angle_beta   90.00
_cell.angle_gamma   90.00
#
_symmetry.space_group_name_H-M   'P 1'
#
loop_
_entity.id
_entity.type
_entity.pdbx_description
1 polymer ?
#
loop_
_entity_poly.entity_id
_entity_poly.type
_entity_poly.pdbx_seq_one_letter_code
_entity_poly.pdbx_strand_id
1 'polypeptide(L)' 'MTSWPTLASSNQHNLETYINRELSLLEFHKRVLAQAKDIEHPLLERLNF' A
#
# COMPACT_ATOMS: atom_id res chain seq x y z
N MET A 1 -25.39 -26.64 -29.28
CA MET A 1 -25.99 -25.47 -28.61
C MET A 1 -25.76 -25.63 -27.11
N THR A 2 -24.64 -25.17 -26.59
CA THR A 2 -24.36 -25.18 -25.15
C THR A 2 -23.78 -23.83 -24.76
N SER A 3 -24.59 -23.01 -24.10
CA SER A 3 -24.17 -21.73 -23.52
C SER A 3 -23.44 -21.99 -22.21
N TRP A 4 -22.24 -21.42 -22.06
CA TRP A 4 -21.46 -21.48 -20.83
C TRP A 4 -22.10 -20.62 -19.74
N PRO A 5 -22.07 -21.02 -18.46
CA PRO A 5 -22.59 -20.19 -17.38
C PRO A 5 -21.63 -19.02 -17.15
N THR A 6 -22.13 -17.80 -17.30
CA THR A 6 -21.40 -16.59 -16.94
C THR A 6 -21.35 -16.51 -15.41
N LEU A 7 -20.23 -16.92 -14.81
CA LEU A 7 -19.95 -16.62 -13.40
C LEU A 7 -19.68 -15.13 -13.30
N ALA A 8 -20.74 -14.35 -13.13
CA ALA A 8 -20.66 -12.92 -12.87
C ALA A 8 -19.99 -12.72 -11.50
N SER A 9 -18.67 -12.59 -11.51
CA SER A 9 -17.91 -12.12 -10.37
C SER A 9 -18.22 -10.63 -10.21
N SER A 10 -19.22 -10.31 -9.40
CA SER A 10 -19.64 -8.94 -9.11
C SER A 10 -18.61 -8.26 -8.21
N ASN A 11 -17.44 -7.95 -8.76
CA ASN A 11 -16.43 -7.19 -8.05
C ASN A 11 -16.76 -5.70 -8.18
N GLN A 12 -17.71 -5.21 -7.38
CA GLN A 12 -18.06 -3.80 -7.30
C GLN A 12 -17.10 -3.10 -6.33
N HIS A 13 -16.06 -2.47 -6.88
CA HIS A 13 -15.23 -1.52 -6.14
C HIS A 13 -15.64 -0.10 -6.53
N ASN A 14 -16.11 0.67 -5.55
CA ASN A 14 -16.41 2.10 -5.73
C ASN A 14 -15.09 2.90 -5.66
N LEU A 15 -15.03 4.07 -6.30
CA LEU A 15 -13.89 4.99 -6.22
C LEU A 15 -13.46 5.28 -4.77
N GLU A 16 -14.43 5.37 -3.86
CA GLU A 16 -14.19 5.57 -2.42
C GLU A 16 -13.43 4.41 -1.73
N THR A 17 -13.37 3.23 -2.36
CA THR A 17 -12.60 2.08 -1.83
C THR A 17 -11.13 2.11 -2.22
N TYR A 18 -10.72 3.06 -3.07
CA TYR A 18 -9.35 3.21 -3.52
C TYR A 18 -8.67 4.40 -2.86
N ILE A 19 -7.41 4.21 -2.49
CA ILE A 19 -6.52 5.28 -2.06
C ILE A 19 -5.66 5.74 -3.23
N ASN A 20 -5.36 7.04 -3.27
CA ASN A 20 -4.47 7.58 -4.29
C ASN A 20 -3.08 6.95 -4.14
N ARG A 21 -2.56 6.39 -5.24
CA ARG A 21 -1.27 5.69 -5.26
C ARG A 21 -0.10 6.56 -4.80
N GLU A 22 -0.04 7.80 -5.28
CA GLU A 22 1.06 8.71 -4.97
C GLU A 22 1.02 9.19 -3.52
N LEU A 23 -0.18 9.47 -3.00
CA LEU A 23 -0.35 9.77 -1.58
C LEU A 23 0.02 8.57 -0.70
N SER A 24 -0.32 7.36 -1.11
CA SER A 24 0.05 6.13 -0.41
C SER A 24 1.56 5.92 -0.38
N LEU A 25 2.23 6.20 -1.50
CA LEU A 25 3.69 6.13 -1.60
C LEU A 25 4.37 7.18 -0.72
N LEU A 26 3.83 8.40 -0.66
CA LEU A 26 4.32 9.45 0.22
C LEU A 26 4.18 9.06 1.70
N GLU A 27 3.01 8.58 2.11
CA GLU A 27 2.76 8.09 3.48
C GLU A 27 3.66 6.90 3.85
N PHE A 28 3.96 6.03 2.88
CA PHE A 28 4.96 4.98 3.06
C PHE A 28 6.35 5.55 3.34
N HIS A 29 6.85 6.46 2.50
CA HIS A 29 8.18 7.06 2.72
C HIS A 29 8.27 7.85 4.04
N LYS A 30 7.19 8.52 4.47
CA LYS A 30 7.14 9.15 5.79
C LYS A 30 7.38 8.15 6.92
N ARG A 31 6.82 6.95 6.84
CA ARG A 31 7.03 5.89 7.84
C ARG A 31 8.47 5.36 7.81
N VAL A 32 9.07 5.24 6.63
CA VAL A 32 10.50 4.87 6.50
C VAL A 32 11.40 5.92 7.16
N LEU A 33 11.18 7.20 6.88
CA LEU A 33 11.91 8.29 7.53
C LEU A 33 11.70 8.36 9.05
N ALA A 34 10.54 7.91 9.54
CA ALA A 34 10.31 7.81 10.98
C ALA A 34 11.18 6.72 11.62
N GLN A 35 11.41 5.59 10.93
CA GLN A 35 12.32 4.54 11.40
C GLN A 35 13.76 5.05 11.49
N ALA A 36 14.22 5.88 10.56
CA ALA A 36 15.53 6.52 10.65
C ALA A 36 15.73 7.38 11.92
N LYS A 37 14.64 7.81 12.58
CA LYS A 37 14.67 8.62 13.81
C LYS A 37 14.49 7.81 15.09
N ASP A 38 14.13 6.54 14.98
CA ASP A 38 13.95 5.68 16.14
C ASP A 38 15.29 5.50 16.87
N ILE A 39 15.28 5.47 18.21
CA ILE A 39 16.48 5.27 19.02
C ILE A 39 16.72 3.81 19.36
N GLU A 40 15.73 2.93 19.15
CA GLU A 40 15.85 1.49 19.33
C GLU A 40 16.76 0.85 18.26
N HIS A 41 16.86 1.49 17.08
CA HIS A 41 17.81 1.08 16.04
C HIS A 41 19.23 1.60 16.34
N PRO A 42 20.27 0.76 16.18
CA PRO A 42 21.66 1.21 16.26
C PRO A 42 21.95 2.42 15.37
N LEU A 43 22.79 3.36 15.86
CA LEU A 43 23.03 4.65 15.21
C LEU A 43 23.37 4.54 13.71
N LEU A 44 24.19 3.55 13.32
CA LEU A 44 24.61 3.36 11.94
C LEU A 44 23.50 2.77 11.06
N GLU A 45 22.64 1.91 11.61
CA GLU A 45 21.53 1.29 10.86
C GLU A 45 20.48 2.32 10.44
N ARG A 46 20.34 3.40 11.22
CA ARG A 46 19.44 4.52 10.92
C ARG A 46 19.76 5.27 9.64
N LEU A 47 21.01 5.22 9.17
CA LEU A 47 21.42 5.85 7.91
C LEU A 47 21.01 5.03 6.67
N ASN A 48 20.61 3.77 6.87
CA ASN A 48 20.19 2.89 5.77
C ASN A 48 18.68 2.95 5.51
N PHE A 49 17.92 3.64 6.37
CA PHE A 49 16.51 3.96 6.19
C PHE A 49 16.34 5.28 5.44
#